data_AF-A0AAU5RWY2-F1
#
_entry.id   AF-A0AAU5RWY2-F1
#
_cell.length_a   1.000
_cell.length_b   1.000
_cell.length_c   1.000
_cell.angle_alpha   90.00
_cell.angle_beta   90.00
_cell.angle_gamma   90.00
#
_symmetry.space_group_name_H-M   'P 1'
#
loop_
_entity.id
_entity.type
_entity.pdbx_description
1 polymer ?
#
loop_
_entity_poly.entity_id
_entity_poly.type
_entity_poly.pdbx_seq_one_letter_code
_entity_poly.pdbx_strand_id
1 'polypeptide(L)'
;MWRSTGMRWREEGARWMWWHPSHGVRASPLELGAPLHLALDGSAVRRCAGVWRASRNTPCPYAAELPPGARRDRCEACAALDRTSSVAADTVPDDGQPYRVYLAYFGPGLHKVGITAAARGRLRLLEQAAVCFAFLGEGPLMAARRTESVLGAALDLPDRMLDPAKRAARHRLPGPAVRAAELAALHARVTELRGALPESLAPAALRCVDHAEVFGLSAEPPPPAPVAEVTALLPGRALAGTVRAIAGHDVYLDTADGPLLFDARLAAGWPLRRPAPGEDLSAARPAPTAPLRPRQPEPEPLF
;
A
#
# COMPACT_ATOMS: atom_id res chain seq x y z
N MET A 1 15.44 2.50 22.17
CA MET A 1 15.02 1.29 21.41
C MET A 1 14.44 1.69 20.06
N TRP A 2 14.79 0.96 18.99
CA TRP A 2 14.22 1.19 17.67
C TRP A 2 12.75 0.78 17.63
N ARG A 3 11.93 1.52 16.92
CA ARG A 3 10.51 1.19 16.67
C ARG A 3 10.22 1.21 15.19
N SER A 4 9.41 0.26 14.73
CA SER A 4 8.92 0.26 13.36
C SER A 4 7.97 1.43 13.13
N THR A 5 8.13 2.12 12.01
CA THR A 5 7.20 3.14 11.50
C THR A 5 6.41 2.62 10.29
N GLY A 6 6.43 1.29 10.10
CA GLY A 6 5.77 0.56 9.04
C GLY A 6 6.62 0.50 7.75
N MET A 7 6.00 -0.05 6.71
CA MET A 7 6.61 -0.15 5.38
C MET A 7 6.42 1.13 4.59
N ARG A 8 7.38 1.48 3.72
CA ARG A 8 7.30 2.54 2.73
C ARG A 8 7.88 2.08 1.39
N TRP A 9 7.31 2.56 0.30
CA TRP A 9 7.89 2.41 -1.02
C TRP A 9 8.92 3.51 -1.28
N ARG A 10 10.06 3.13 -1.82
CA ARG A 10 11.11 4.01 -2.33
C ARG A 10 11.40 3.62 -3.78
N GLU A 11 12.22 4.42 -4.46
CA GLU A 11 12.63 4.12 -5.85
C GLU A 11 13.33 2.76 -5.95
N GLU A 12 14.05 2.36 -4.90
CA GLU A 12 14.75 1.07 -4.82
C GLU A 12 13.85 -0.09 -4.36
N GLY A 13 12.54 0.14 -4.14
CA GLY A 13 11.57 -0.87 -3.72
C GLY A 13 11.00 -0.68 -2.31
N ALA A 14 10.38 -1.73 -1.79
CA ALA A 14 9.75 -1.73 -0.48
C ALA A 14 10.82 -1.72 0.63
N ARG A 15 10.65 -0.80 1.59
CA ARG A 15 11.55 -0.64 2.74
C ARG A 15 10.77 -0.70 4.03
N TRP A 16 11.32 -1.42 5.00
CA TRP A 16 10.86 -1.35 6.37
C TRP A 16 11.49 -0.16 7.07
N MET A 17 10.68 0.72 7.64
CA MET A 17 11.15 1.96 8.25
C MET A 17 11.24 1.84 9.77
N TRP A 18 12.26 2.46 10.34
CA TRP A 18 12.56 2.43 11.76
C TRP A 18 12.87 3.82 12.28
N TRP A 19 12.51 4.08 13.53
CA TRP A 19 12.84 5.32 14.22
C TRP A 19 13.40 5.06 15.61
N HIS A 20 14.34 5.91 16.04
CA HIS A 20 14.92 5.94 17.38
C HIS A 20 15.09 7.40 17.82
N PRO A 21 14.78 7.76 19.07
CA PRO A 21 14.91 9.14 19.56
C PRO A 21 16.33 9.70 19.41
N SER A 22 17.35 8.92 19.73
CA SER A 22 18.77 9.33 19.68
C SER A 22 19.50 9.00 18.37
N HIS A 23 18.96 8.13 17.53
CA HIS A 23 19.66 7.64 16.33
C HIS A 23 18.92 7.96 15.02
N GLY A 24 17.81 8.70 15.11
CA GLY A 24 17.05 9.14 13.94
C GLY A 24 16.32 8.01 13.24
N VAL A 25 16.42 7.98 11.91
CA VAL A 25 15.65 7.08 11.04
C VAL A 25 16.60 6.13 10.34
N ARG A 26 16.20 4.86 10.20
CA ARG A 26 16.86 3.92 9.31
C ARG A 26 15.85 3.12 8.51
N ALA A 27 16.31 2.48 7.45
CA ALA A 27 15.52 1.62 6.60
C ALA A 27 16.18 0.24 6.49
N SER A 28 15.36 -0.80 6.34
CA SER A 28 15.81 -2.15 5.98
C SER A 28 15.14 -2.56 4.67
N PRO A 29 15.83 -3.25 3.75
CA PRO A 29 15.18 -3.86 2.60
C PRO A 29 14.05 -4.79 3.02
N LEU A 30 12.97 -4.81 2.22
CA LEU A 30 12.01 -5.88 2.18
C LEU A 30 12.02 -6.45 0.76
N GLU A 31 12.72 -7.56 0.60
CA GLU A 31 13.08 -8.13 -0.71
C GLU A 31 12.28 -9.40 -0.99
N LEU A 32 11.90 -9.60 -2.25
CA LEU A 32 11.30 -10.85 -2.70
C LEU A 32 12.31 -12.00 -2.55
N GLY A 33 11.83 -13.16 -2.12
CA GLY A 33 12.66 -14.34 -1.81
C GLY A 33 13.46 -14.26 -0.52
N ALA A 34 13.49 -13.10 0.16
CA ALA A 34 14.23 -12.94 1.41
C ALA A 34 13.40 -13.38 2.63
N PRO A 35 14.05 -13.86 3.69
CA PRO A 35 13.37 -14.17 4.94
C PRO A 35 12.92 -12.88 5.66
N LEU A 36 11.68 -12.86 6.13
CA LEU A 36 11.14 -11.86 7.05
C LEU A 36 10.98 -12.48 8.43
N HIS A 37 11.59 -11.85 9.44
CA HIS A 37 11.43 -12.24 10.83
C HIS A 37 11.11 -11.02 11.69
N LEU A 38 9.93 -11.03 12.30
CA LEU A 38 9.48 -9.99 13.22
C LEU A 38 9.16 -10.65 14.56
N ALA A 39 9.96 -10.36 15.58
CA ALA A 39 9.72 -10.83 16.94
C ALA A 39 9.40 -9.67 17.90
N LEU A 40 8.57 -9.96 18.90
CA LEU A 40 8.21 -9.06 19.97
C LEU A 40 8.58 -9.65 21.32
N ASP A 41 9.24 -8.88 22.17
CA ASP A 41 9.47 -9.25 23.56
C ASP A 41 8.15 -9.35 24.32
N GLY A 42 8.11 -10.16 25.39
CA GLY A 42 6.90 -10.41 26.19
C GLY A 42 6.31 -9.16 26.85
N SER A 43 7.15 -8.16 27.13
CA SER A 43 6.75 -6.86 27.70
C SER A 43 6.61 -5.75 26.65
N ALA A 44 6.69 -6.08 25.36
CA ALA A 44 6.62 -5.07 24.30
C ALA A 44 5.26 -4.35 24.31
N VAL A 45 5.30 -3.03 24.09
CA VAL A 45 4.10 -2.19 24.01
C VAL A 45 4.07 -1.45 22.68
N ARG A 46 2.95 -1.56 21.97
CA ARG A 46 2.69 -0.79 20.74
C ARG A 46 2.32 0.63 21.11
N ARG A 47 3.09 1.60 20.61
CA ARG A 47 2.85 3.02 20.87
C ARG A 47 2.55 3.79 19.60
N CYS A 48 1.80 4.87 19.76
CA CYS A 48 1.56 5.86 18.71
C CYS A 48 2.87 6.31 18.08
N ALA A 49 2.94 6.29 16.75
CA ALA A 49 4.12 6.68 15.98
C ALA A 49 4.39 8.21 16.00
N GLY A 50 3.48 8.99 16.59
CA GLY A 50 3.54 10.45 16.58
C GLY A 50 3.18 11.03 15.21
N VAL A 51 3.66 12.24 14.94
CA VAL A 51 3.38 12.99 13.70
C VAL A 51 4.68 13.25 12.95
N TRP A 52 4.66 13.11 11.63
CA TRP A 52 5.80 13.40 10.78
C TRP A 52 5.54 14.71 10.02
N ARG A 53 6.46 15.68 10.12
CA ARG A 53 6.38 16.97 9.41
C ARG A 53 7.75 17.33 8.85
N ALA A 54 7.84 17.62 7.56
CA ALA A 54 9.09 17.97 6.88
C ALA A 54 10.26 17.03 7.26
N SER A 55 10.02 15.71 7.18
CA SER A 55 10.97 14.65 7.55
C SER A 55 11.40 14.59 9.02
N ARG A 56 10.81 15.41 9.90
CA ARG A 56 10.99 15.34 11.37
C ARG A 56 9.84 14.55 12.01
N ASN A 57 10.18 13.62 12.90
CA ASN A 57 9.21 12.97 13.77
C ASN A 57 9.03 13.78 15.06
N THR A 58 7.78 14.11 15.38
CA THR A 58 7.39 14.61 16.70
C THR A 58 6.71 13.44 17.44
N PRO A 59 7.31 12.92 18.52
CA PRO A 59 6.73 11.84 19.31
C PRO A 59 5.35 12.20 19.87
N CYS A 60 4.51 11.19 20.09
CA CYS A 60 3.23 11.39 20.75
C CYS A 60 3.46 11.86 22.20
N PRO A 61 2.91 13.02 22.62
CA PRO A 61 3.13 13.53 23.98
C PRO A 61 2.53 12.63 25.06
N TYR A 62 1.53 11.82 24.71
CA TYR A 62 0.88 10.89 25.61
C TYR A 62 1.49 9.48 25.61
N ALA A 63 2.47 9.22 24.73
CA ALA A 63 3.00 7.88 24.48
C ALA A 63 1.90 6.80 24.28
N ALA A 64 0.75 7.21 23.73
CA ALA A 64 -0.50 6.46 23.74
C ALA A 64 -0.32 5.05 23.19
N GLU A 65 -0.88 4.07 23.88
CA GLU A 65 -0.86 2.68 23.46
C GLU A 65 -1.89 2.44 22.35
N LEU A 66 -1.53 1.60 21.38
CA LEU A 66 -2.39 1.26 20.26
C LEU A 66 -2.82 -0.20 20.32
N PRO A 67 -4.09 -0.51 19.98
CA PRO A 67 -4.54 -1.90 19.95
C PRO A 67 -3.68 -2.76 19.00
N PRO A 68 -3.30 -3.99 19.37
CA PRO A 68 -2.42 -4.84 18.56
C PRO A 68 -2.89 -5.12 17.12
N GLY A 69 -4.20 -5.25 16.91
CA GLY A 69 -4.80 -5.51 15.58
C GLY A 69 -5.22 -4.26 14.81
N ALA A 70 -4.98 -3.05 15.34
CA ALA A 70 -5.37 -1.82 14.65
C ALA A 70 -4.41 -1.51 13.48
N ARG A 71 -4.95 -1.10 12.34
CA ARG A 71 -4.14 -0.75 11.15
C ARG A 71 -3.71 0.72 11.11
N ARG A 72 -4.26 1.54 12.02
CA ARG A 72 -3.75 2.89 12.27
C ARG A 72 -2.46 2.82 13.08
N ASP A 73 -1.55 3.74 12.80
CA ASP A 73 -0.26 3.90 13.48
C ASP A 73 -0.26 5.06 14.48
N ARG A 74 -1.40 5.75 14.64
CA ARG A 74 -1.56 6.93 15.49
C ARG A 74 -2.80 6.85 16.38
N CYS A 75 -2.71 7.50 17.53
CA CYS A 75 -3.87 7.82 18.36
C CYS A 75 -4.71 8.94 17.72
N GLU A 76 -5.93 9.15 18.19
CA GLU A 76 -6.87 10.12 17.62
C GLU A 76 -6.32 11.55 17.62
N ALA A 77 -5.68 11.99 18.70
CA ALA A 77 -5.07 13.31 18.80
C ALA A 77 -3.96 13.52 17.76
N CYS A 78 -3.03 12.57 17.62
CA CYS A 78 -1.97 12.65 16.61
C CYS A 78 -2.53 12.53 15.19
N ALA A 79 -3.57 11.72 14.97
CA ALA A 79 -4.21 11.59 13.67
C ALA A 79 -4.99 12.86 13.27
N ALA A 80 -5.62 13.55 14.22
CA ALA A 80 -6.24 14.85 13.99
C ALA A 80 -5.18 15.90 13.60
N LEU A 81 -4.06 15.94 14.33
CA LEU A 81 -2.95 16.84 14.04
C LEU A 81 -2.28 16.56 12.68
N ASP A 82 -2.21 15.31 12.23
CA ASP A 82 -1.67 14.97 10.91
C ASP A 82 -2.63 15.35 9.77
N ARG A 83 -3.94 15.17 9.99
CA ARG A 83 -4.98 15.46 8.99
C ARG A 83 -5.06 16.92 8.57
N THR A 84 -4.73 17.86 9.46
CA THR A 84 -4.67 19.29 9.12
C THR A 84 -3.61 19.63 8.07
N SER A 85 -2.73 18.68 7.74
CA SER A 85 -1.68 18.83 6.71
C SER A 85 -1.88 17.85 5.55
N SER A 86 -3.02 17.17 5.49
CA SER A 86 -3.36 16.30 4.37
C SER A 86 -3.86 17.13 3.19
N VAL A 87 -3.35 16.84 1.99
CA VAL A 87 -3.82 17.41 0.71
C VAL A 87 -5.31 17.08 0.45
N ALA A 88 -5.87 16.08 1.13
CA ALA A 88 -7.30 15.78 1.08
C ALA A 88 -8.16 16.72 1.95
N ALA A 89 -7.55 17.57 2.77
CA ALA A 89 -8.26 18.66 3.42
C ALA A 89 -8.35 19.83 2.44
N ASP A 90 -9.54 20.44 2.30
CA ASP A 90 -9.78 21.63 1.47
C ASP A 90 -9.09 22.90 2.01
N THR A 91 -8.18 22.74 2.97
CA THR A 91 -7.51 23.80 3.72
C THR A 91 -6.02 23.92 3.39
N VAL A 92 -5.48 23.12 2.46
CA VAL A 92 -4.08 23.26 2.03
C VAL A 92 -4.02 24.38 0.98
N PRO A 93 -3.37 25.51 1.26
CA PRO A 93 -3.13 26.55 0.25
C PRO A 93 -2.37 25.95 -0.93
N ASP A 94 -2.68 26.38 -2.14
CA ASP A 94 -1.91 26.03 -3.33
C ASP A 94 -0.46 26.46 -3.12
N ASP A 95 0.43 25.49 -2.90
CA ASP A 95 1.86 25.69 -2.67
C ASP A 95 2.65 25.73 -3.99
N GLY A 96 1.93 25.78 -5.13
CA GLY A 96 2.51 25.79 -6.47
C GLY A 96 3.03 24.44 -6.94
N GLN A 97 2.95 23.39 -6.13
CA GLN A 97 3.40 22.06 -6.52
C GLN A 97 2.45 21.47 -7.59
N PRO A 98 2.96 21.02 -8.75
CA PRO A 98 2.11 20.36 -9.75
C PRO A 98 1.61 18.99 -9.27
N TYR A 99 0.45 18.60 -9.78
CA TYR A 99 -0.23 17.34 -9.55
C TYR A 99 -0.43 16.59 -10.86
N ARG A 100 -0.23 15.27 -10.80
CA ARG A 100 -0.53 14.34 -11.90
C ARG A 100 -1.87 13.67 -11.69
N VAL A 101 -2.61 13.53 -12.78
CA VAL A 101 -3.80 12.67 -12.87
C VAL A 101 -3.36 11.34 -13.47
N TYR A 102 -3.86 10.22 -12.95
CA TYR A 102 -3.56 8.88 -13.43
C TYR A 102 -4.80 8.00 -13.56
N LEU A 103 -4.72 7.01 -14.45
CA LEU A 103 -5.54 5.80 -14.42
C LEU A 103 -4.74 4.69 -13.72
N ALA A 104 -5.35 4.00 -12.78
CA ALA A 104 -4.77 2.85 -12.09
C ALA A 104 -5.62 1.60 -12.32
N TYR A 105 -4.94 0.50 -12.62
CA TYR A 105 -5.48 -0.84 -12.82
C TYR A 105 -5.05 -1.73 -11.65
N PHE A 106 -5.99 -2.39 -10.99
CA PHE A 106 -5.72 -3.33 -9.89
C PHE A 106 -5.98 -4.80 -10.26
N GLY A 107 -6.65 -5.02 -11.38
CA GLY A 107 -7.15 -6.30 -11.88
C GLY A 107 -8.28 -6.09 -12.88
N PRO A 108 -8.77 -7.15 -13.54
CA PRO A 108 -9.81 -7.02 -14.57
C PRO A 108 -11.03 -6.25 -14.07
N GLY A 109 -11.42 -5.19 -14.77
CA GLY A 109 -12.53 -4.30 -14.42
C GLY A 109 -12.28 -3.40 -13.19
N LEU A 110 -11.17 -3.59 -12.46
CA LEU A 110 -10.85 -2.86 -11.24
C LEU A 110 -9.96 -1.66 -11.56
N HIS A 111 -10.60 -0.57 -11.98
CA HIS A 111 -9.94 0.67 -12.34
C HIS A 111 -10.30 1.80 -11.41
N LYS A 112 -9.44 2.81 -11.37
CA LYS A 112 -9.82 4.13 -10.86
C LYS A 112 -9.05 5.24 -11.57
N VAL A 113 -9.62 6.42 -11.54
CA VAL A 113 -8.87 7.66 -11.75
C VAL A 113 -8.39 8.17 -10.39
N GLY A 114 -7.24 8.82 -10.35
CA GLY A 114 -6.79 9.47 -9.13
C GLY A 114 -5.77 10.58 -9.38
N ILE A 115 -5.49 11.35 -8.33
CA ILE A 115 -4.43 12.37 -8.35
C ILE A 115 -3.28 12.08 -7.39
N THR A 116 -2.11 12.65 -7.70
CA THR A 116 -0.94 12.65 -6.81
C THR A 116 -0.06 13.87 -7.07
N ALA A 117 0.64 14.36 -6.05
CA ALA A 117 1.67 15.37 -6.27
C ALA A 117 2.72 14.81 -7.26
N ALA A 118 3.15 15.62 -8.23
CA ALA A 118 4.05 15.17 -9.29
C ALA A 118 5.35 14.57 -8.73
N ALA A 119 5.89 15.15 -7.64
CA ALA A 119 7.07 14.66 -6.93
C ALA A 119 6.91 13.24 -6.35
N ARG A 120 5.68 12.79 -6.08
CA ARG A 120 5.41 11.42 -5.60
C ARG A 120 5.39 10.41 -6.73
N GLY A 121 4.98 10.85 -7.93
CA GLY A 121 5.04 10.06 -9.16
C GLY A 121 4.55 8.62 -8.99
N ARG A 122 5.37 7.67 -9.45
CA ARG A 122 5.08 6.22 -9.41
C ARG A 122 4.95 5.66 -7.99
N LEU A 123 5.60 6.27 -6.99
CA LEU A 123 5.59 5.76 -5.61
C LEU A 123 4.18 5.73 -5.02
N ARG A 124 3.33 6.70 -5.38
CA ARG A 124 1.92 6.69 -4.97
C ARG A 124 1.18 5.46 -5.49
N LEU A 125 1.49 5.03 -6.72
CA LEU A 125 0.83 3.90 -7.38
C LEU A 125 1.30 2.58 -6.77
N LEU A 126 2.60 2.47 -6.43
CA LEU A 126 3.14 1.34 -5.67
C LEU A 126 2.45 1.20 -4.30
N GLU A 127 2.33 2.29 -3.54
CA GLU A 127 1.65 2.31 -2.23
C GLU A 127 0.17 1.92 -2.29
N GLN A 128 -0.51 2.23 -3.40
CA GLN A 128 -1.91 1.85 -3.62
C GLN A 128 -2.06 0.40 -4.10
N ALA A 129 -0.97 -0.27 -4.44
CA ALA A 129 -0.92 -1.58 -5.10
C ALA A 129 -1.50 -1.59 -6.52
N ALA A 130 -1.36 -0.50 -7.28
CA ALA A 130 -1.77 -0.47 -8.68
C ALA A 130 -0.85 -1.37 -9.51
N VAL A 131 -1.40 -2.45 -10.07
CA VAL A 131 -0.67 -3.44 -10.88
C VAL A 131 -0.23 -2.79 -12.19
N CYS A 132 -1.08 -1.99 -12.83
CA CYS A 132 -0.68 -1.15 -13.95
C CYS A 132 -1.20 0.27 -13.75
N PHE A 133 -0.56 1.25 -14.40
CA PHE A 133 -1.06 2.61 -14.42
C PHE A 133 -0.57 3.38 -15.64
N ALA A 134 -1.23 4.50 -15.93
CA ALA A 134 -0.80 5.50 -16.90
C ALA A 134 -1.11 6.90 -16.36
N PHE A 135 -0.20 7.84 -16.55
CA PHE A 135 -0.50 9.26 -16.30
C PHE A 135 -1.33 9.82 -17.45
N LEU A 136 -2.32 10.64 -17.12
CA LEU A 136 -3.21 11.32 -18.06
C LEU A 136 -2.80 12.76 -18.33
N GLY A 137 -2.14 13.39 -17.35
CA GLY A 137 -1.68 14.76 -17.45
C GLY A 137 -1.16 15.31 -16.14
N GLU A 138 -0.63 16.53 -16.20
CA GLU A 138 -0.04 17.26 -15.08
C GLU A 138 -0.53 18.72 -15.07
N GLY A 139 -0.79 19.27 -13.89
CA GLY A 139 -1.23 20.66 -13.73
C GLY A 139 -1.48 21.05 -12.28
N PRO A 140 -2.05 22.24 -12.03
CA PRO A 140 -2.40 22.69 -10.68
C PRO A 140 -3.39 21.77 -9.96
N LEU A 141 -3.41 21.79 -8.63
CA LEU A 141 -4.26 20.91 -7.81
C LEU A 141 -5.74 20.97 -8.20
N MET A 142 -6.28 22.18 -8.41
CA MET A 142 -7.70 22.35 -8.76
C MET A 142 -8.03 21.76 -10.15
N ALA A 143 -7.10 21.89 -11.11
CA ALA A 143 -7.26 21.28 -12.43
C ALA A 143 -7.25 19.75 -12.35
N ALA A 144 -6.34 19.20 -11.54
CA ALA A 144 -6.25 17.76 -11.30
C ALA A 144 -7.51 17.21 -10.60
N ARG A 145 -8.00 17.86 -9.52
CA ARG A 145 -9.24 17.47 -8.82
C ARG A 145 -10.47 17.52 -9.72
N ARG A 146 -10.62 18.59 -10.51
CA ARG A 146 -11.72 18.71 -11.47
C ARG A 146 -11.65 17.60 -12.52
N THR A 147 -10.47 17.29 -13.02
CA THR A 147 -10.25 16.18 -13.96
C THR A 147 -10.62 14.83 -13.34
N GLU A 148 -10.16 14.55 -12.13
CA GLU A 148 -10.49 13.32 -11.38
C GLU A 148 -12.02 13.17 -11.21
N SER A 149 -12.71 14.24 -10.79
CA SER A 149 -14.17 14.22 -10.62
C SER A 149 -14.91 14.02 -11.93
N VAL A 150 -14.54 14.74 -13.01
CA VAL A 150 -15.18 14.61 -14.32
C VAL A 150 -14.98 13.21 -14.89
N LEU A 151 -13.75 12.70 -14.88
CA LEU A 151 -13.44 11.36 -15.40
C LEU A 151 -14.06 10.26 -14.55
N GLY A 152 -14.07 10.41 -13.22
CA GLY A 152 -14.71 9.47 -12.31
C GLY A 152 -16.18 9.29 -12.64
N ALA A 153 -16.91 10.40 -12.81
CA ALA A 153 -18.32 10.38 -13.16
C ALA A 153 -18.58 9.88 -14.60
N ALA A 154 -17.86 10.41 -15.59
CA ALA A 154 -18.10 10.10 -17.01
C ALA A 154 -17.71 8.66 -17.39
N LEU A 155 -16.78 8.04 -16.65
CA LEU A 155 -16.31 6.69 -16.91
C LEU A 155 -16.88 5.65 -15.92
N ASP A 156 -17.75 6.08 -14.99
CA ASP A 156 -18.32 5.26 -13.90
C ASP A 156 -17.23 4.55 -13.08
N LEU A 157 -16.20 5.30 -12.70
CA LEU A 157 -15.07 4.78 -11.92
C LEU A 157 -15.24 5.06 -10.43
N PRO A 158 -15.01 4.08 -9.56
CA PRO A 158 -15.15 4.26 -8.11
C PRO A 158 -14.10 5.21 -7.54
N ASP A 159 -14.51 6.06 -6.59
CA ASP A 159 -13.59 6.91 -5.81
C ASP A 159 -12.61 6.06 -4.97
N ARG A 160 -13.11 4.93 -4.43
CA ARG A 160 -12.34 4.06 -3.53
C ARG A 160 -12.35 2.61 -3.96
N MET A 161 -11.17 2.01 -3.94
CA MET A 161 -10.96 0.59 -4.20
C MET A 161 -10.76 -0.18 -2.90
N LEU A 162 -11.59 -1.20 -2.67
CA LEU A 162 -11.52 -2.04 -1.47
C LEU A 162 -10.37 -3.04 -1.56
N ASP A 163 -9.64 -3.23 -0.44
CA ASP A 163 -8.50 -4.16 -0.36
C ASP A 163 -8.88 -5.61 -0.70
N PRO A 164 -10.02 -6.18 -0.25
CA PRO A 164 -10.40 -7.55 -0.60
C PRO A 164 -10.53 -7.79 -2.12
N ALA A 165 -11.10 -6.83 -2.86
CA ALA A 165 -11.26 -6.95 -4.31
C ALA A 165 -9.90 -6.94 -5.02
N LYS A 166 -9.01 -6.02 -4.63
CA LYS A 166 -7.63 -5.96 -5.15
C LYS A 166 -6.87 -7.27 -4.85
N ARG A 167 -6.95 -7.75 -3.61
CA ARG A 167 -6.29 -8.99 -3.17
C ARG A 167 -6.76 -10.19 -4.00
N ALA A 168 -8.07 -10.34 -4.22
CA ALA A 168 -8.62 -11.43 -5.02
C ALA A 168 -8.14 -11.38 -6.48
N ALA A 169 -8.11 -10.19 -7.08
CA ALA A 169 -7.73 -10.04 -8.49
C ALA A 169 -6.25 -10.34 -8.76
N ARG A 170 -5.34 -10.11 -7.80
CA ARG A 170 -3.89 -10.38 -7.94
C ARG A 170 -3.56 -11.84 -8.27
N HIS A 171 -4.41 -12.78 -7.83
CA HIS A 171 -4.20 -14.21 -8.07
C HIS A 171 -4.77 -14.71 -9.40
N ARG A 172 -5.38 -13.81 -10.19
CA ARG A 172 -6.02 -14.11 -11.47
C ARG A 172 -5.67 -13.03 -12.52
N LEU A 173 -4.48 -12.43 -12.40
CA LEU A 173 -4.06 -11.39 -13.33
C LEU A 173 -3.86 -11.99 -14.73
N PRO A 174 -4.47 -11.39 -15.77
CA PRO A 174 -4.20 -11.80 -17.14
C PRO A 174 -2.79 -11.36 -17.54
N GLY A 175 -2.27 -11.84 -18.67
CA GLY A 175 -0.93 -11.48 -19.14
C GLY A 175 -0.73 -9.97 -19.37
N PRO A 176 0.52 -9.46 -19.34
CA PRO A 176 0.82 -8.03 -19.45
C PRO A 176 0.15 -7.31 -20.62
N ALA A 177 0.08 -7.95 -21.80
CA ALA A 177 -0.55 -7.37 -22.98
C ALA A 177 -2.06 -7.09 -22.79
N VAL A 178 -2.77 -7.99 -22.11
CA VAL A 178 -4.21 -7.83 -21.83
C VAL A 178 -4.43 -6.68 -20.85
N ARG A 179 -3.61 -6.60 -19.78
CA ARG A 179 -3.68 -5.49 -18.81
C ARG A 179 -3.42 -4.14 -19.48
N ALA A 180 -2.41 -4.07 -20.35
CA ALA A 180 -2.07 -2.86 -21.09
C ALA A 180 -3.18 -2.44 -22.07
N ALA A 181 -3.80 -3.40 -22.76
CA ALA A 181 -4.91 -3.13 -23.68
C ALA A 181 -6.14 -2.59 -22.96
N GLU A 182 -6.48 -3.13 -21.79
CA GLU A 182 -7.61 -2.66 -20.97
C GLU A 182 -7.39 -1.21 -20.52
N LEU A 183 -6.17 -0.89 -20.07
CA LEU A 183 -5.81 0.47 -19.69
C LEU A 183 -5.79 1.44 -20.89
N ALA A 184 -5.33 0.97 -22.06
CA ALA A 184 -5.32 1.75 -23.29
C ALA A 184 -6.74 2.08 -23.78
N ALA A 185 -7.67 1.14 -23.68
CA ALA A 185 -9.08 1.37 -24.01
C ALA A 185 -9.69 2.45 -23.11
N LEU A 186 -9.39 2.42 -21.80
CA LEU A 186 -9.84 3.46 -20.88
C LEU A 186 -9.18 4.83 -21.18
N HIS A 187 -7.90 4.85 -21.54
CA HIS A 187 -7.21 6.06 -21.98
C HIS A 187 -7.83 6.65 -23.26
N ALA A 188 -8.25 5.82 -24.22
CA ALA A 188 -8.94 6.29 -25.42
C ALA A 188 -10.24 7.04 -25.07
N ARG A 189 -11.04 6.48 -24.17
CA ARG A 189 -12.25 7.15 -23.64
C ARG A 189 -11.93 8.47 -22.93
N VAL A 190 -10.82 8.54 -22.19
CA VAL A 190 -10.35 9.82 -21.60
C VAL A 190 -10.01 10.85 -22.68
N THR A 191 -9.43 10.40 -23.80
CA THR A 191 -9.04 11.27 -24.91
C THR A 191 -10.29 11.89 -25.57
N GLU A 192 -11.36 11.14 -25.73
CA GLU A 192 -12.65 11.63 -26.23
C GLU A 192 -13.25 12.72 -25.33
N LEU A 193 -13.01 12.64 -24.02
CA LEU A 193 -13.49 13.60 -23.02
C LEU A 193 -12.60 14.84 -22.90
N ARG A 194 -11.50 14.96 -23.67
CA ARG A 194 -10.48 16.00 -23.48
C ARG A 194 -11.04 17.44 -23.51
N GLY A 195 -12.07 17.69 -24.33
CA GLY A 195 -12.74 19.00 -24.41
C GLY A 195 -13.52 19.39 -23.15
N ALA A 196 -13.88 18.41 -22.29
CA ALA A 196 -14.54 18.66 -21.00
C ALA A 196 -13.54 18.87 -19.85
N LEU A 197 -12.24 18.65 -20.08
CA LEU A 197 -11.20 18.76 -19.07
C LEU A 197 -10.60 20.17 -19.03
N PRO A 198 -10.08 20.62 -17.87
CA PRO A 198 -9.42 21.92 -17.76
C PRO A 198 -8.25 22.07 -18.73
N GLU A 199 -8.15 23.24 -19.40
CA GLU A 199 -7.04 23.58 -20.30
C GLU A 199 -5.69 23.65 -19.57
N SER A 200 -5.71 24.00 -18.27
CA SER A 200 -4.52 24.07 -17.41
C SER A 200 -3.94 22.70 -17.02
N LEU A 201 -4.55 21.59 -17.45
CA LEU A 201 -3.97 20.25 -17.33
C LEU A 201 -3.22 19.88 -18.61
N ALA A 202 -1.89 19.93 -18.60
CA ALA A 202 -1.09 19.48 -19.73
C ALA A 202 -1.26 17.96 -19.94
N PRO A 203 -1.69 17.48 -21.12
CA PRO A 203 -1.91 16.05 -21.37
C PRO A 203 -0.60 15.28 -21.37
N ALA A 204 -0.65 14.03 -20.91
CA ALA A 204 0.45 13.07 -21.04
C ALA A 204 0.15 12.06 -22.15
N ALA A 205 1.18 11.64 -22.88
CA ALA A 205 1.05 10.53 -23.82
C ALA A 205 0.82 9.21 -23.07
N LEU A 206 0.04 8.31 -23.66
CA LEU A 206 -0.19 6.98 -23.10
C LEU A 206 1.13 6.24 -22.93
N ARG A 207 1.49 5.99 -21.67
CA ARG A 207 2.60 5.12 -21.27
C ARG A 207 2.10 4.23 -20.15
N CYS A 208 1.75 2.99 -20.51
CA CYS A 208 1.38 1.98 -19.53
C CYS A 208 2.64 1.50 -18.80
N VAL A 209 2.61 1.61 -17.47
CA VAL A 209 3.65 1.06 -16.59
C VAL A 209 3.04 -0.12 -15.84
N ASP A 210 3.78 -1.23 -15.81
CA ASP A 210 3.36 -2.47 -15.16
C ASP A 210 4.27 -2.76 -13.95
N HIS A 211 3.66 -2.92 -12.78
CA HIS A 211 4.31 -3.21 -11.50
C HIS A 211 4.18 -4.69 -11.10
N ALA A 212 3.62 -5.57 -11.92
CA ALA A 212 3.43 -6.98 -11.56
C ALA A 212 4.76 -7.64 -11.15
N GLU A 213 5.84 -7.36 -11.87
CA GLU A 213 7.18 -7.85 -11.53
C GLU A 213 7.71 -7.24 -10.23
N VAL A 214 7.60 -5.92 -10.07
CA VAL A 214 8.00 -5.20 -8.84
C VAL A 214 7.28 -5.75 -7.61
N PHE A 215 6.04 -6.20 -7.76
CA PHE A 215 5.25 -6.79 -6.69
C PHE A 215 5.50 -8.29 -6.49
N GLY A 216 6.25 -8.97 -7.35
CA GLY A 216 6.41 -10.43 -7.33
C GLY A 216 5.19 -11.22 -7.80
N LEU A 217 4.27 -10.57 -8.53
CA LEU A 217 3.02 -11.16 -9.03
C LEU A 217 3.17 -11.83 -10.40
N SER A 218 4.26 -11.55 -11.14
CA SER A 218 4.56 -12.16 -12.44
C SER A 218 5.43 -13.41 -12.35
N ALA A 219 5.69 -13.92 -11.14
CA ALA A 219 6.48 -15.14 -10.99
C ALA A 219 5.78 -16.35 -11.63
N GLU A 220 6.55 -17.33 -12.09
CA GLU A 220 6.04 -18.57 -12.66
C GLU A 220 6.45 -19.76 -11.76
N PRO A 221 5.50 -20.50 -11.16
CA PRO A 221 4.05 -20.21 -11.12
C PRO A 221 3.71 -18.94 -10.32
N PRO A 222 2.53 -18.33 -10.56
CA PRO A 222 2.09 -17.14 -9.85
C PRO A 222 1.98 -17.40 -8.34
N PRO A 223 2.12 -16.36 -7.50
CA PRO A 223 2.03 -16.53 -6.06
C PRO A 223 0.67 -17.09 -5.66
N PRO A 224 0.63 -18.17 -4.86
CA PRO A 224 -0.61 -18.79 -4.43
C PRO A 224 -1.47 -17.81 -3.62
N ALA A 225 -2.78 -18.03 -3.64
CA ALA A 225 -3.69 -17.30 -2.77
C ALA A 225 -3.36 -17.59 -1.29
N PRO A 226 -3.31 -16.57 -0.41
CA PRO A 226 -3.10 -16.77 1.01
C PRO A 226 -4.28 -17.55 1.61
N VAL A 227 -3.96 -18.54 2.44
CA VAL A 227 -4.95 -19.37 3.16
C VAL A 227 -5.36 -18.75 4.49
N ALA A 228 -4.56 -17.82 5.00
CA ALA A 228 -4.82 -17.09 6.22
C ALA A 228 -4.26 -15.66 6.16
N GLU A 229 -4.71 -14.80 7.07
CA GLU A 229 -4.13 -13.48 7.30
C GLU A 229 -3.73 -13.29 8.76
N VAL A 230 -2.66 -12.52 9.00
CA VAL A 230 -2.27 -12.08 10.33
C VAL A 230 -3.28 -11.05 10.85
N THR A 231 -3.85 -11.30 12.02
CA THR A 231 -4.88 -10.43 12.61
C THR A 231 -4.29 -9.40 13.57
N ALA A 232 -3.16 -9.72 14.21
CA ALA A 232 -2.43 -8.83 15.12
C ALA A 232 -0.97 -9.28 15.28
N LEU A 233 -0.12 -8.38 15.76
CA LEU A 233 1.18 -8.73 16.34
C LEU A 233 1.07 -8.59 17.86
N LEU A 234 1.51 -9.58 18.63
CA LEU A 234 1.35 -9.61 20.09
C LEU A 234 2.71 -9.77 20.80
N PRO A 235 2.86 -9.24 22.03
CA PRO A 235 4.06 -9.46 22.84
C PRO A 235 4.36 -10.94 23.05
N GLY A 236 5.65 -11.30 23.04
CA GLY A 236 6.12 -12.68 23.18
C GLY A 236 5.83 -13.58 21.96
N ARG A 237 5.47 -12.98 20.83
CA ARG A 237 5.15 -13.69 19.58
C ARG A 237 6.06 -13.30 18.44
N ALA A 238 6.12 -14.17 17.44
CA ALA A 238 6.90 -13.96 16.23
C ALA A 238 6.07 -14.19 14.96
N LEU A 239 6.47 -13.50 13.90
CA LEU A 239 6.06 -13.75 12.52
C LEU A 239 7.33 -14.06 11.72
N ALA A 240 7.36 -15.22 11.08
CA ALA A 240 8.48 -15.66 10.26
C ALA A 240 7.96 -16.28 8.96
N GLY A 241 8.68 -16.04 7.87
CA GLY A 241 8.38 -16.61 6.55
C GLY A 241 9.28 -16.03 5.48
N THR A 242 9.11 -16.49 4.25
CA THR A 242 9.84 -15.98 3.08
C THR A 242 8.93 -15.04 2.30
N VAL A 243 9.41 -13.85 1.95
CA VAL A 243 8.61 -12.85 1.24
C VAL A 243 8.39 -13.29 -0.20
N ARG A 244 7.16 -13.66 -0.55
CA ARG A 244 6.79 -14.10 -1.90
C ARG A 244 6.36 -12.97 -2.80
N ALA A 245 5.59 -12.02 -2.26
CA ALA A 245 5.07 -10.87 -3.00
C ALA A 245 4.86 -9.67 -2.05
N ILE A 246 4.92 -8.45 -2.58
CA ILE A 246 4.67 -7.22 -1.83
C ILE A 246 3.83 -6.30 -2.71
N ALA A 247 2.62 -5.93 -2.30
CA ALA A 247 1.74 -5.09 -3.09
C ALA A 247 1.05 -4.03 -2.21
N GLY A 248 1.41 -2.76 -2.38
CA GLY A 248 0.91 -1.68 -1.52
C GLY A 248 1.42 -1.83 -0.11
N HIS A 249 0.56 -2.25 0.83
CA HIS A 249 0.92 -2.56 2.21
C HIS A 249 0.83 -4.05 2.54
N ASP A 250 0.42 -4.88 1.57
CA ASP A 250 0.28 -6.31 1.73
C ASP A 250 1.61 -6.99 1.47
N VAL A 251 2.04 -7.85 2.39
CA VAL A 251 3.19 -8.73 2.26
C VAL A 251 2.68 -10.17 2.28
N TYR A 252 3.02 -10.92 1.24
CA TYR A 252 2.68 -12.34 1.11
C TYR A 252 3.89 -13.15 1.56
N LEU A 253 3.67 -14.06 2.50
CA LEU A 253 4.71 -14.85 3.12
C LEU A 253 4.47 -16.33 2.83
N ASP A 254 5.50 -17.03 2.38
CA ASP A 254 5.53 -18.49 2.41
C ASP A 254 5.95 -18.92 3.82
N THR A 255 5.10 -19.69 4.49
CA THR A 255 5.33 -20.21 5.85
C THR A 255 5.17 -21.73 5.88
N ALA A 256 5.58 -22.38 6.97
CA ALA A 256 5.39 -23.82 7.14
C ALA A 256 3.90 -24.24 7.11
N ASP A 257 3.01 -23.35 7.56
CA ASP A 257 1.55 -23.58 7.58
C ASP A 257 0.86 -23.15 6.27
N GLY A 258 1.64 -22.74 5.27
CA GLY A 258 1.18 -22.31 3.95
C GLY A 258 1.26 -20.79 3.71
N PRO A 259 0.74 -20.32 2.56
CA PRO A 259 0.81 -18.92 2.17
C PRO A 259 -0.01 -18.01 3.10
N LEU A 260 0.65 -17.01 3.67
CA LEU A 260 0.11 -16.12 4.70
C LEU A 260 0.12 -14.67 4.24
N LEU A 261 -0.99 -13.96 4.46
CA LEU A 261 -1.07 -12.54 4.20
C LEU A 261 -0.74 -11.73 5.46
N PHE A 262 0.16 -10.78 5.34
CA PHE A 262 0.52 -9.84 6.39
C PHE A 262 0.32 -8.39 5.94
N ASP A 263 -0.55 -7.67 6.64
CA ASP A 263 -0.71 -6.22 6.49
C ASP A 263 0.41 -5.50 7.25
N ALA A 264 1.37 -4.91 6.52
CA ALA A 264 2.54 -4.26 7.10
C ALA A 264 2.20 -3.08 8.03
N ARG A 265 0.97 -2.55 8.00
CA ARG A 265 0.52 -1.50 8.93
C ARG A 265 0.41 -1.99 10.37
N LEU A 266 0.21 -3.30 10.58
CA LEU A 266 0.17 -3.90 11.93
C LEU A 266 1.50 -3.74 12.68
N ALA A 267 2.61 -3.56 11.96
CA ALA A 267 3.94 -3.41 12.55
C ALA A 267 4.23 -2.02 13.13
N ALA A 268 3.56 -0.98 12.64
CA ALA A 268 3.89 0.38 13.03
C ALA A 268 3.64 0.59 14.53
N GLY A 269 4.60 1.22 15.21
CA GLY A 269 4.56 1.51 16.64
C GLY A 269 5.18 0.44 17.54
N TRP A 270 5.52 -0.74 17.00
CA TRP A 270 6.14 -1.82 17.76
C TRP A 270 7.67 -1.71 17.81
N PRO A 271 8.31 -2.08 18.94
CA PRO A 271 9.76 -2.28 19.01
C PRO A 271 10.13 -3.67 18.49
N LEU A 272 9.96 -3.89 17.19
CA LEU A 272 10.25 -5.18 16.57
C LEU A 272 11.76 -5.45 16.57
N ARG A 273 12.13 -6.71 16.80
CA ARG A 273 13.51 -7.17 16.66
C ARG A 273 13.62 -8.31 15.65
N ARG A 274 14.80 -8.43 15.06
CA ARG A 274 15.20 -9.66 14.39
C ARG A 274 15.65 -10.65 15.49
N PRO A 275 15.27 -11.92 15.40
CA PRO A 275 15.84 -12.97 16.24
C PRO A 275 17.36 -13.02 16.10
N ALA A 276 18.07 -13.29 17.19
CA ALA A 276 19.52 -13.49 17.13
C ALA A 276 19.86 -14.81 16.39
N PRO A 277 21.04 -14.92 15.75
CA PRO A 277 21.49 -16.18 15.18
C PRO A 277 21.49 -17.29 16.25
N GLY A 278 20.82 -18.41 15.96
CA GLY A 278 20.67 -19.52 16.91
C GLY A 278 19.62 -19.31 18.02
N GLU A 279 18.91 -18.17 18.03
CA GLU A 279 17.75 -18.00 18.89
C GLU A 279 16.62 -18.92 18.41
N ASP A 280 16.25 -19.88 19.26
CA ASP A 280 15.17 -20.80 18.95
C ASP A 280 13.81 -20.08 19.08
N LEU A 281 13.29 -19.65 17.94
CA LEU A 281 11.94 -19.09 17.84
C LEU A 281 10.85 -20.15 17.97
N SER A 282 11.16 -21.45 18.04
CA SER A 282 10.14 -22.48 18.31
C SER A 282 9.43 -22.24 19.65
N ALA A 283 10.09 -21.56 20.59
CA ALA A 283 9.51 -21.12 21.86
C ALA A 283 8.61 -19.88 21.72
N ALA A 284 8.80 -19.06 20.67
CA ALA A 284 7.96 -17.89 20.41
C ALA A 284 6.66 -18.34 19.73
N ARG A 285 5.52 -18.04 20.36
CA ARG A 285 4.22 -18.39 19.77
C ARG A 285 4.02 -17.64 18.46
N PRO A 286 3.45 -18.26 17.41
CA PRO A 286 3.18 -17.55 16.16
C PRO A 286 2.17 -16.42 16.36
N ALA A 287 2.32 -15.36 15.58
CA ALA A 287 1.34 -14.27 15.50
C ALA A 287 -0.06 -14.85 15.19
N PRO A 288 -1.13 -14.33 15.84
CA PRO A 288 -2.48 -14.83 15.59
C PRO A 288 -2.90 -14.61 14.14
N THR A 289 -3.52 -15.64 13.56
CA THR A 289 -4.02 -15.64 12.19
C THR A 289 -5.52 -15.94 12.15
N ALA A 290 -6.17 -15.58 11.05
CA ALA A 290 -7.53 -15.99 10.73
C ALA A 290 -7.56 -16.60 9.32
N PRO A 291 -8.37 -17.66 9.09
CA PRO A 291 -8.47 -18.27 7.78
C PRO A 291 -9.11 -17.30 6.78
N LEU A 292 -8.52 -17.20 5.60
CA LEU A 292 -9.13 -16.52 4.46
C LEU A 292 -9.94 -17.56 3.70
N ARG A 293 -11.27 -17.44 3.74
CA ARG A 293 -12.11 -18.32 2.92
C ARG A 293 -11.88 -17.99 1.44
N PRO A 294 -11.64 -18.99 0.58
CA PRO A 294 -11.69 -18.76 -0.86
C PRO A 294 -13.05 -18.16 -1.20
N ARG A 295 -13.07 -17.00 -1.87
CA ARG A 295 -14.33 -16.51 -2.45
C ARG A 295 -14.74 -17.54 -3.49
N GLN A 296 -15.86 -18.23 -3.23
CA GLN A 296 -16.42 -19.14 -4.23
C GLN A 296 -16.63 -18.35 -5.52
N PRO A 297 -16.34 -18.93 -6.69
CA PRO A 297 -16.72 -18.31 -7.95
C PRO A 297 -18.21 -17.97 -7.86
N GLU A 298 -18.58 -16.76 -8.27
CA GLU A 298 -20.00 -16.46 -8.46
C GLU A 298 -20.56 -17.54 -9.41
N PRO A 299 -21.70 -18.16 -9.07
CA PRO A 299 -22.29 -19.14 -9.96
C PRO A 299 -22.45 -18.49 -11.32
N GLU A 300 -22.01 -19.19 -12.37
CA GLU A 300 -22.24 -18.78 -13.75
C GLU A 300 -23.72 -18.44 -13.88
N PRO A 301 -24.09 -17.26 -14.42
CA PRO A 301 -25.49 -16.97 -14.65
C PRO A 301 -26.02 -18.08 -15.55
N LEU A 302 -26.96 -18.85 -15.00
CA LEU A 302 -27.81 -19.69 -15.80
C LEU A 302 -28.63 -18.70 -16.65
N PHE A 303 -28.36 -18.70 -17.96
CA PHE A 303 -28.99 -17.91 -19.03
C PHE A 303 -28.39 -16.53 -19.32
#